data_AF-A0A524N3J0-F1
#
_entry.id   AF-A0A524N3J0-F1
#
_cell.length_a   1.000
_cell.length_b   1.000
_cell.length_c   1.000
_cell.angle_alpha   90.00
_cell.angle_beta   90.00
_cell.angle_gamma   90.00
#
_symmetry.space_group_name_H-M   'P 1'
#
loop_
_entity.id
_entity.type
_entity.pdbx_description
1 polymer ?
#
loop_
_entity_poly.entity_id
_entity_poly.type
_entity_poly.pdbx_seq_one_letter_code
_entity_poly.pdbx_strand_id
1 'polypeptide(L)'
;MGYTETELSEFRTVKQWLRNLAESTQRINLHTLKYYLNWIEENSEKFSAFTPDDLIEYQIKATTHTERYELLDLLQTWINSQQGRVGYKTRNYAVIRGFYKRNRALLFSDPDFNIRSETPKAVGDLSINEAKDIIQNSNLAFKAAYLCMFQGGMDGVSFEYWNTHGYESLRDQLKHDPDVVKVDLPGRKKQRNISPFYTLFGGDAIEALRDYLKTRPDTQNGAIILNAYGKPLSANNVQAYWRRLLKRRGFVDKPDDPSDSGNRYNKSVHELRDVFRTQWQKAPKRPSPQVAEFLMGHGSGDSNEYNKFARDVKWVQGEYLKALPMLQIMSEGDPFGQVDRAEVDQLKKKTEEQNGLIEKLETRIQLLEREKRELPPTLDSIEAIVDKLLAERLKQTKS
;
A
#
# COMPACT_ATOMS: atom_id res chain seq x y z
N MET A 1 26.99 -39.23 -3.48
CA MET A 1 26.04 -39.21 -2.33
C MET A 1 25.82 -37.75 -2.03
N GLY A 2 24.65 -37.19 -2.33
CA GLY A 2 24.48 -35.74 -2.28
C GLY A 2 24.57 -35.18 -0.85
N TYR A 3 25.12 -33.98 -0.72
CA TYR A 3 25.28 -33.32 0.58
C TYR A 3 23.92 -33.03 1.24
N THR A 4 23.87 -33.16 2.57
CA THR A 4 22.80 -32.61 3.41
C THR A 4 23.06 -31.13 3.70
N GLU A 5 22.00 -30.37 4.02
CA GLU A 5 22.16 -28.95 4.39
C GLU A 5 22.99 -28.78 5.67
N THR A 6 22.91 -29.75 6.59
CA THR A 6 23.71 -29.82 7.81
C THR A 6 25.19 -30.01 7.50
N GLU A 7 25.55 -30.98 6.65
CA GLU A 7 26.94 -31.19 6.23
C GLU A 7 27.51 -29.97 5.53
N LEU A 8 26.74 -29.33 4.63
CA LEU A 8 27.19 -28.10 3.96
C LEU A 8 27.47 -26.97 4.94
N SER A 9 26.68 -26.86 5.99
CA SER A 9 26.85 -25.81 7.00
C SER A 9 28.13 -25.97 7.82
N GLU A 10 28.81 -27.11 7.76
CA GLU A 10 30.06 -27.34 8.49
C GLU A 10 31.31 -26.78 7.79
N PHE A 11 31.28 -26.63 6.45
CA PHE A 11 32.41 -26.10 5.68
C PHE A 11 32.72 -24.64 6.01
N ARG A 12 34.01 -24.31 6.03
CA ARG A 12 34.49 -22.98 6.44
C ARG A 12 33.95 -21.89 5.53
N THR A 13 34.01 -22.10 4.21
CA THR A 13 33.56 -21.12 3.22
C THR A 13 32.05 -20.90 3.24
N VAL A 14 31.28 -21.94 3.59
CA VAL A 14 29.83 -21.85 3.75
C VAL A 14 29.47 -21.08 5.02
N LYS A 15 30.09 -21.39 6.17
CA LYS A 15 29.92 -20.62 7.42
C LYS A 15 30.22 -19.13 7.21
N GLN A 16 31.34 -18.82 6.55
CA GLN A 16 31.74 -17.45 6.22
C GLN A 16 30.72 -16.75 5.34
N TRP A 17 30.19 -17.44 4.32
CA TRP A 17 29.20 -16.90 3.41
C TRP A 17 27.88 -16.55 4.12
N LEU A 18 27.41 -17.42 5.00
CA LEU A 18 26.10 -17.31 5.65
C LEU A 18 26.06 -16.33 6.83
N ARG A 19 27.19 -16.06 7.49
CA ARG A 19 27.29 -15.29 8.75
C ARG A 19 26.51 -13.97 8.78
N ASN A 20 26.40 -13.27 7.66
CA ASN A 20 25.78 -11.94 7.58
C ASN A 20 24.37 -11.97 6.95
N LEU A 21 23.76 -13.14 6.82
CA LEU A 21 22.42 -13.32 6.26
C LEU A 21 21.43 -13.62 7.37
N ALA A 22 20.18 -13.18 7.20
CA ALA A 22 19.08 -13.61 8.06
C ALA A 22 18.84 -15.11 7.92
N GLU A 23 18.42 -15.78 8.99
CA GLU A 23 18.26 -17.24 9.05
C GLU A 23 17.38 -17.80 7.92
N SER A 24 16.26 -17.14 7.62
CA SER A 24 15.38 -17.54 6.51
C SER A 24 16.07 -17.48 5.14
N THR A 25 16.95 -16.49 4.93
CA THR A 25 17.78 -16.37 3.73
C THR A 25 18.88 -17.43 3.72
N GLN A 26 19.47 -17.76 4.87
CA GLN A 26 20.50 -18.80 4.97
C GLN A 26 19.97 -20.15 4.49
N ARG A 27 18.78 -20.56 4.96
CA ARG A 27 18.14 -21.82 4.55
C ARG A 27 17.93 -21.90 3.04
N ILE A 28 17.38 -20.85 2.42
CA ILE A 28 17.16 -20.80 0.96
C ILE A 28 18.49 -20.86 0.18
N ASN A 29 19.50 -20.16 0.68
CA ASN A 29 20.82 -20.12 0.04
C ASN A 29 21.55 -21.46 0.15
N LEU A 30 21.50 -22.12 1.31
CA LEU A 30 22.04 -23.47 1.52
C LEU A 30 21.39 -24.48 0.58
N HIS A 31 20.06 -24.45 0.50
CA HIS A 31 19.30 -25.30 -0.41
C HIS A 31 19.75 -25.12 -1.88
N THR A 32 19.93 -23.87 -2.30
CA THR A 32 20.40 -23.54 -3.66
C THR A 32 21.83 -24.03 -3.91
N LEU A 33 22.73 -23.84 -2.93
CA LEU A 33 24.11 -24.32 -3.02
C LEU A 33 24.15 -25.85 -3.10
N LYS A 34 23.34 -26.55 -2.29
CA LYS A 34 23.20 -28.01 -2.34
C LYS A 34 22.86 -28.52 -3.73
N TYR A 35 21.83 -27.95 -4.37
CA TYR A 35 21.47 -28.37 -5.73
C TYR A 35 22.55 -28.09 -6.76
N TYR A 36 23.29 -26.99 -6.60
CA TYR A 36 24.41 -26.68 -7.49
C TYR A 36 25.54 -27.70 -7.34
N LEU A 37 25.91 -28.04 -6.10
CA LEU A 37 26.98 -28.99 -5.82
C LEU A 37 26.62 -30.41 -6.27
N ASN A 38 25.39 -30.85 -5.99
CA ASN A 38 24.92 -32.15 -6.49
C ASN A 38 24.93 -32.19 -8.03
N TRP A 39 24.55 -31.08 -8.69
CA TRP A 39 24.62 -31.01 -10.14
C TRP A 39 26.07 -31.04 -10.65
N ILE A 40 27.02 -30.38 -9.99
CA ILE A 40 28.45 -30.46 -10.33
C ILE A 40 28.97 -31.90 -10.17
N GLU A 41 28.62 -32.57 -9.06
CA GLU A 41 28.99 -33.98 -8.79
C GLU A 41 28.60 -34.89 -9.96
N GLU A 42 27.41 -34.66 -10.53
CA GLU A 42 26.85 -35.46 -11.61
C GLU A 42 27.32 -35.05 -13.02
N ASN A 43 27.69 -33.78 -13.24
CA ASN A 43 27.86 -33.21 -14.59
C ASN A 43 29.28 -32.69 -14.88
N SER A 44 30.21 -32.77 -13.92
CA SER A 44 31.59 -32.34 -14.12
C SER A 44 32.60 -33.41 -13.74
N GLU A 45 33.33 -33.93 -14.71
CA GLU A 45 34.43 -34.88 -14.45
C GLU A 45 35.48 -34.26 -13.53
N LYS A 46 35.88 -33.01 -13.80
CA LYS A 46 36.96 -32.30 -13.09
C LYS A 46 36.59 -31.94 -11.65
N PHE A 47 35.36 -31.49 -11.41
CA PHE A 47 34.94 -30.94 -10.11
C PHE A 47 34.02 -31.86 -9.32
N SER A 48 33.77 -33.08 -9.80
CA SER A 48 32.82 -34.02 -9.17
C SER A 48 33.11 -34.30 -7.69
N ALA A 49 34.39 -34.40 -7.33
CA ALA A 49 34.83 -34.67 -5.96
C ALA A 49 35.12 -33.41 -5.13
N PHE A 50 34.93 -32.21 -5.68
CA PHE A 50 35.30 -30.98 -4.99
C PHE A 50 34.29 -30.63 -3.92
N THR A 51 34.78 -30.35 -2.72
CA THR A 51 34.00 -29.75 -1.65
C THR A 51 33.78 -28.25 -1.89
N PRO A 52 32.87 -27.58 -1.15
CA PRO A 52 32.75 -26.12 -1.22
C PRO A 52 34.08 -25.38 -0.97
N ASP A 53 34.91 -25.90 -0.07
CA ASP A 53 36.22 -25.29 0.23
C ASP A 53 37.20 -25.48 -0.95
N ASP A 54 37.19 -26.65 -1.61
CA ASP A 54 38.03 -26.92 -2.79
C ASP A 54 37.67 -26.04 -3.99
N LEU A 55 36.37 -25.82 -4.24
CA LEU A 55 35.90 -24.93 -5.32
C LEU A 55 36.38 -23.50 -5.13
N ILE A 56 36.37 -23.00 -3.88
CA ILE A 56 36.89 -21.66 -3.55
C ILE A 56 38.40 -21.61 -3.73
N GLU A 57 39.13 -22.61 -3.23
CA GLU A 57 40.58 -22.68 -3.36
C GLU A 57 41.02 -22.74 -4.82
N TYR A 58 40.32 -23.53 -5.64
CA TYR A 58 40.53 -23.60 -7.08
C TYR A 58 40.37 -22.23 -7.74
N GLN A 59 39.25 -21.54 -7.48
CA GLN A 59 38.99 -20.23 -8.07
C GLN A 59 40.04 -19.18 -7.66
N ILE A 60 40.54 -19.24 -6.42
CA ILE A 60 41.61 -18.34 -5.94
C ILE A 60 42.93 -18.61 -6.67
N LYS A 61 43.23 -19.88 -6.94
CA LYS A 61 44.47 -20.32 -7.59
C LYS A 61 44.43 -20.22 -9.12
N ALA A 62 43.26 -20.00 -9.73
CA ALA A 62 43.11 -19.90 -11.18
C ALA A 62 43.99 -18.78 -11.78
N THR A 63 45.01 -19.16 -12.56
CA THR A 63 46.00 -18.21 -13.09
C THR A 63 45.74 -17.86 -14.54
N THR A 64 45.32 -18.84 -15.34
CA THR A 64 45.09 -18.67 -16.77
C THR A 64 43.71 -18.04 -17.03
N HIS A 65 43.54 -17.49 -18.23
CA HIS A 65 42.24 -16.99 -18.67
C HIS A 65 41.19 -18.10 -18.62
N THR A 66 41.48 -19.28 -19.19
CA THR A 66 40.54 -20.41 -19.23
C THR A 66 40.11 -20.87 -17.83
N GLU A 67 41.06 -21.14 -16.93
CA GLU A 67 40.75 -21.61 -15.56
C GLU A 67 39.81 -20.66 -14.80
N ARG A 68 39.95 -19.36 -15.03
CA ARG A 68 39.16 -18.32 -14.35
C ARG A 68 37.69 -18.29 -14.75
N TYR A 69 37.36 -18.84 -15.92
CA TYR A 69 35.98 -18.94 -16.43
C TYR A 69 35.35 -20.32 -16.19
N GLU A 70 36.12 -21.39 -15.97
CA GLU A 70 35.54 -22.75 -15.87
C GLU A 70 34.40 -22.89 -14.85
N LEU A 71 34.56 -22.34 -13.64
CA LEU A 71 33.49 -22.38 -12.63
C LEU A 71 32.32 -21.44 -12.97
N LEU A 72 32.58 -20.36 -13.70
CA LEU A 72 31.53 -19.51 -14.24
C LEU A 72 30.73 -20.25 -15.30
N ASP A 73 31.39 -20.92 -16.24
CA ASP A 73 30.78 -21.67 -17.32
C ASP A 73 29.92 -22.82 -16.78
N LEU A 74 30.41 -23.54 -15.76
CA LEU A 74 29.63 -24.57 -15.06
C LEU A 74 28.39 -23.98 -14.39
N LEU A 75 28.53 -22.84 -13.71
CA LEU A 75 27.40 -22.14 -13.12
C LEU A 75 26.38 -21.73 -14.21
N GLN A 76 26.83 -21.18 -15.32
CA GLN A 76 25.96 -20.78 -16.42
C GLN A 76 25.22 -21.96 -17.05
N THR A 77 25.93 -23.07 -17.29
CA THR A 77 25.34 -24.32 -17.80
C THR A 77 24.30 -24.87 -16.82
N TRP A 78 24.57 -24.90 -15.52
CA TRP A 78 23.59 -25.28 -14.50
C TRP A 78 22.36 -24.39 -14.51
N ILE A 79 22.52 -23.08 -14.62
CA ILE A 79 21.40 -22.14 -14.65
C ILE A 79 20.54 -22.35 -15.90
N ASN A 80 21.16 -22.63 -17.05
CA ASN A 80 20.43 -22.92 -18.27
C ASN A 80 19.74 -24.30 -18.24
N SER A 81 20.32 -25.31 -17.57
CA SER A 81 19.70 -26.64 -17.43
C SER A 81 18.50 -26.67 -16.48
N GLN A 82 18.37 -25.70 -15.57
CA GLN A 82 17.23 -25.60 -14.67
C GLN A 82 15.91 -25.39 -15.42
N GLN A 83 14.84 -26.00 -14.91
CA GLN A 83 13.48 -25.67 -15.30
C GLN A 83 12.93 -24.53 -14.43
N GLY A 84 12.02 -23.73 -15.00
CA GLY A 84 11.33 -22.66 -14.30
C GLY A 84 11.65 -21.24 -14.78
N ARG A 85 11.01 -20.27 -14.14
CA ARG A 85 10.98 -18.85 -14.55
C ARG A 85 12.34 -18.16 -14.44
N VAL A 86 12.58 -17.17 -15.29
CA VAL A 86 13.79 -16.30 -15.27
C VAL A 86 14.14 -15.83 -13.86
N GLY A 87 13.18 -15.29 -13.09
CA GLY A 87 13.46 -14.77 -11.75
C GLY A 87 13.99 -15.79 -10.75
N TYR A 88 13.58 -17.07 -10.87
CA TYR A 88 14.11 -18.16 -10.05
C TYR A 88 15.57 -18.46 -10.42
N LYS A 89 15.84 -18.59 -11.72
CA LYS A 89 17.18 -18.78 -12.28
C LYS A 89 18.13 -17.63 -11.93
N THR A 90 17.70 -16.38 -12.12
CA THR A 90 18.45 -15.18 -11.74
C THR A 90 18.79 -15.15 -10.26
N ARG A 91 17.85 -15.53 -9.39
CA ARG A 91 18.12 -15.65 -7.95
C ARG A 91 19.18 -16.70 -7.68
N ASN A 92 19.04 -17.90 -8.24
CA ASN A 92 20.00 -18.99 -8.03
C ASN A 92 21.40 -18.59 -8.52
N TYR A 93 21.48 -17.97 -9.70
CA TYR A 93 22.74 -17.42 -10.25
C TYR A 93 23.37 -16.41 -9.29
N ALA A 94 22.58 -15.46 -8.79
CA ALA A 94 23.06 -14.45 -7.83
C ALA A 94 23.49 -15.06 -6.48
N VAL A 95 22.81 -16.11 -6.01
CA VAL A 95 23.15 -16.83 -4.78
C VAL A 95 24.51 -17.49 -4.90
N ILE A 96 24.75 -18.28 -5.97
CA ILE A 96 26.04 -18.95 -6.17
C ILE A 96 27.16 -17.93 -6.40
N ARG A 97 26.96 -16.91 -7.24
CA ARG A 97 27.95 -15.81 -7.36
C ARG A 97 28.23 -15.13 -6.01
N GLY A 98 27.19 -15.00 -5.17
CA GLY A 98 27.29 -14.47 -3.82
C GLY A 98 28.18 -15.32 -2.90
N PHE A 99 28.13 -16.65 -3.03
CA PHE A 99 29.00 -17.58 -2.30
C PHE A 99 30.47 -17.32 -2.61
N TYR A 100 30.83 -17.32 -3.90
CA TYR A 100 32.17 -16.98 -4.39
C TYR A 100 32.63 -15.58 -3.97
N LYS A 101 31.76 -14.57 -4.14
CA LYS A 101 32.05 -13.17 -3.77
C LYS A 101 32.37 -13.01 -2.28
N ARG A 102 31.62 -13.64 -1.38
CA ARG A 102 31.83 -13.50 0.08
C ARG A 102 33.09 -14.20 0.58
N ASN A 103 33.56 -15.19 -0.16
CA ASN A 103 34.82 -15.89 0.07
C ASN A 103 36.01 -15.27 -0.69
N ARG A 104 35.84 -14.06 -1.27
CA ARG A 104 36.87 -13.32 -2.01
C ARG A 104 37.42 -14.06 -3.25
N ALA A 105 36.65 -15.01 -3.77
CA ALA A 105 36.99 -15.79 -4.95
C ALA A 105 36.05 -15.43 -6.10
N LEU A 106 36.09 -14.17 -6.55
CA LEU A 106 35.10 -13.65 -7.52
C LEU A 106 35.10 -14.48 -8.81
N LEU A 107 33.90 -14.89 -9.24
CA LEU A 107 33.67 -15.35 -10.61
C LEU A 107 33.71 -14.14 -11.55
N PHE A 108 34.34 -14.30 -12.72
CA PHE A 108 34.42 -13.25 -13.72
C PHE A 108 33.02 -12.80 -14.18
N SER A 109 32.94 -11.60 -14.76
CA SER A 109 31.71 -11.09 -15.33
C SER A 109 31.64 -11.54 -16.78
N ASP A 110 30.48 -12.04 -17.18
CA ASP A 110 30.17 -12.33 -18.56
C ASP A 110 28.93 -11.50 -18.93
N PRO A 111 29.12 -10.39 -19.68
CA PRO A 111 28.02 -9.52 -20.08
C PRO A 111 27.11 -10.18 -21.12
N ASP A 112 27.58 -11.21 -21.83
CA ASP A 112 26.85 -11.87 -22.91
C ASP A 112 25.98 -13.04 -22.42
N PHE A 113 26.16 -13.44 -21.15
CA PHE A 113 25.35 -14.48 -20.53
C PHE A 113 23.89 -14.04 -20.35
N ASN A 114 23.01 -14.67 -21.14
CA ASN A 114 21.57 -14.45 -21.11
C ASN A 114 20.86 -15.64 -20.48
N ILE A 115 20.21 -15.43 -19.33
CA ILE A 115 19.42 -16.45 -18.65
C ILE A 115 18.12 -16.71 -19.43
N ARG A 116 18.01 -17.91 -20.02
CA ARG A 116 16.83 -18.35 -20.76
C ARG A 116 15.84 -19.10 -19.87
N SER A 117 14.56 -18.97 -20.17
CA SER A 117 13.46 -19.59 -19.41
C SER A 117 12.34 -19.99 -20.35
N GLU A 118 11.93 -21.24 -20.26
CA GLU A 118 10.75 -21.75 -20.98
C GLU A 118 9.44 -21.35 -20.29
N THR A 119 9.50 -21.03 -19.00
CA THR A 119 8.30 -20.64 -18.23
C THR A 119 8.07 -19.13 -18.30
N PRO A 120 6.89 -18.66 -18.75
CA PRO A 120 6.58 -17.24 -18.79
C PRO A 120 6.54 -16.63 -17.39
N LYS A 121 6.78 -15.32 -17.32
CA LYS A 121 6.63 -14.55 -16.09
C LYS A 121 5.17 -14.62 -15.65
N ALA A 122 4.95 -14.94 -14.37
CA ALA A 122 3.65 -14.77 -13.73
C ALA A 122 3.32 -13.27 -13.73
N VAL A 123 2.25 -12.88 -14.43
CA VAL A 123 1.77 -11.50 -14.49
C VAL A 123 0.55 -11.43 -13.59
N GLY A 124 0.60 -10.54 -12.60
CA GLY A 124 -0.52 -10.27 -11.72
C GLY A 124 -1.75 -9.82 -12.51
N ASP A 125 -2.90 -10.47 -12.28
CA ASP A 125 -4.14 -10.23 -13.02
C ASP A 125 -5.35 -9.98 -12.11
N LEU A 126 -5.12 -9.72 -10.82
CA LEU A 126 -6.19 -9.38 -9.88
C LEU A 126 -6.88 -8.09 -10.31
N SER A 127 -8.15 -8.19 -10.70
CA SER A 127 -8.97 -7.02 -11.00
C SER A 127 -9.52 -6.37 -9.72
N ILE A 128 -9.93 -5.11 -9.83
CA ILE A 128 -10.57 -4.38 -8.74
C ILE A 128 -11.88 -5.05 -8.28
N ASN A 129 -12.65 -5.61 -9.22
CA ASN A 129 -13.92 -6.27 -8.94
C ASN A 129 -13.71 -7.60 -8.19
N GLU A 130 -12.68 -8.37 -8.56
CA GLU A 130 -12.31 -9.58 -7.82
C GLU A 130 -11.80 -9.24 -6.42
N ALA A 131 -10.98 -8.20 -6.29
CA ALA A 131 -10.55 -7.72 -4.98
C ALA A 131 -11.76 -7.32 -4.10
N LYS A 132 -12.70 -6.56 -4.65
CA LYS A 132 -13.95 -6.18 -4.00
C LYS A 132 -14.76 -7.40 -3.56
N ASP A 133 -14.98 -8.37 -4.45
CA ASP A 133 -15.74 -9.60 -4.11
C ASP A 133 -15.08 -10.37 -2.96
N ILE A 134 -13.77 -10.55 -3.00
CA ILE A 134 -13.02 -11.27 -1.95
C ILE A 134 -13.15 -10.53 -0.61
N ILE A 135 -12.99 -9.21 -0.61
CA ILE A 135 -13.05 -8.38 0.60
C ILE A 135 -14.48 -8.35 1.16
N GLN A 136 -15.49 -8.24 0.31
CA GLN A 136 -16.90 -8.22 0.71
C GLN A 136 -17.31 -9.55 1.39
N ASN A 137 -16.79 -10.66 0.87
CA ASN A 137 -17.02 -12.02 1.38
C ASN A 137 -16.03 -12.45 2.49
N SER A 138 -15.21 -11.52 2.98
CA SER A 138 -14.34 -11.75 4.14
C SER A 138 -15.11 -11.53 5.44
N ASN A 139 -14.73 -12.24 6.50
CA ASN A 139 -15.20 -11.91 7.84
C ASN A 139 -14.71 -10.51 8.27
N LEU A 140 -15.28 -9.97 9.34
CA LEU A 140 -15.06 -8.59 9.75
C LEU A 140 -13.59 -8.25 10.01
N ALA A 141 -12.84 -9.14 10.66
CA ALA A 141 -11.42 -8.97 10.94
C ALA A 141 -10.58 -8.92 9.66
N PHE A 142 -10.77 -9.86 8.75
CA PHE A 142 -10.05 -9.89 7.48
C PHE A 142 -10.49 -8.78 6.52
N LYS A 143 -11.77 -8.40 6.53
CA LYS A 143 -12.28 -7.26 5.76
C LYS A 143 -11.59 -5.96 6.17
N ALA A 144 -11.52 -5.67 7.46
CA ALA A 144 -10.78 -4.52 7.98
C ALA A 144 -9.30 -4.60 7.59
N ALA A 145 -8.65 -5.76 7.77
CA ALA A 145 -7.25 -5.96 7.40
C ALA A 145 -6.99 -5.68 5.91
N TYR A 146 -7.80 -6.25 5.00
CA TYR A 146 -7.62 -6.07 3.56
C TYR A 146 -7.87 -4.64 3.11
N LEU A 147 -8.87 -3.95 3.66
CA LEU A 147 -9.13 -2.55 3.32
C LEU A 147 -8.01 -1.64 3.81
N CYS A 148 -7.52 -1.82 5.05
CA CYS A 148 -6.34 -1.10 5.52
C CYS A 148 -5.11 -1.39 4.65
N MET A 149 -4.89 -2.65 4.25
CA MET A 149 -3.78 -3.01 3.36
C MET A 149 -3.92 -2.39 1.97
N PHE A 150 -5.10 -2.47 1.38
CA PHE A 150 -5.38 -1.96 0.05
C PHE A 150 -5.28 -0.43 0.04
N GLN A 151 -6.06 0.27 0.86
CA GLN A 151 -6.09 1.73 0.86
C GLN A 151 -4.80 2.33 1.42
N GLY A 152 -4.11 1.63 2.31
CA GLY A 152 -2.79 2.02 2.81
C GLY A 152 -1.61 1.58 1.94
N GLY A 153 -1.84 0.90 0.82
CA GLY A 153 -0.76 0.36 -0.03
C GLY A 153 0.23 -0.53 0.74
N MET A 154 -0.18 -1.16 1.84
CA MET A 154 0.72 -1.92 2.72
C MET A 154 1.00 -3.32 2.16
N ASP A 155 2.24 -3.79 2.32
CA ASP A 155 2.51 -5.22 2.20
C ASP A 155 2.17 -5.95 3.51
N GLY A 156 2.17 -7.29 3.47
CA GLY A 156 1.80 -8.08 4.64
C GLY A 156 2.71 -7.82 5.86
N VAL A 157 3.98 -7.48 5.63
CA VAL A 157 4.95 -7.21 6.71
C VAL A 157 4.67 -5.85 7.35
N SER A 158 4.40 -4.82 6.55
CA SER A 158 3.98 -3.51 7.05
C SER A 158 2.67 -3.60 7.84
N PHE A 159 1.69 -4.35 7.32
CA PHE A 159 0.44 -4.60 8.02
C PHE A 159 0.68 -5.31 9.36
N GLU A 160 1.46 -6.38 9.39
CA GLU A 160 1.73 -7.14 10.61
C GLU A 160 2.43 -6.29 11.67
N TYR A 161 3.38 -5.45 11.26
CA TYR A 161 4.02 -4.49 12.16
C TYR A 161 3.01 -3.50 12.75
N TRP A 162 2.23 -2.82 11.90
CA TRP A 162 1.22 -1.87 12.35
C TRP A 162 0.18 -2.55 13.25
N ASN A 163 -0.25 -3.75 12.89
CA ASN A 163 -1.22 -4.53 13.65
C ASN A 163 -0.74 -4.81 15.08
N THR A 164 0.56 -5.01 15.28
CA THR A 164 1.14 -5.38 16.58
C THR A 164 1.63 -4.18 17.40
N HIS A 165 1.83 -3.01 16.78
CA HIS A 165 2.42 -1.84 17.46
C HIS A 165 1.56 -0.57 17.36
N GLY A 166 0.53 -0.55 16.52
CA GLY A 166 -0.19 0.67 16.14
C GLY A 166 -1.48 0.95 16.92
N TYR A 167 -1.88 0.10 17.88
CA TYR A 167 -3.20 0.19 18.49
C TYR A 167 -3.44 1.47 19.30
N GLU A 168 -2.45 1.90 20.09
CA GLU A 168 -2.59 3.14 20.87
C GLU A 168 -2.73 4.36 19.96
N SER A 169 -1.82 4.50 18.98
CA SER A 169 -1.87 5.57 17.98
C SER A 169 -3.16 5.56 17.18
N LEU A 170 -3.64 4.39 16.75
CA LEU A 170 -4.92 4.25 16.06
C LEU A 170 -6.07 4.73 16.94
N ARG A 171 -6.15 4.24 18.18
CA ARG A 171 -7.22 4.59 19.12
C ARG A 171 -7.27 6.09 19.34
N ASP A 172 -6.12 6.73 19.50
CA ASP A 172 -6.04 8.17 19.73
C ASP A 172 -6.44 8.97 18.49
N GLN A 173 -6.02 8.55 17.29
CA GLN A 173 -6.48 9.18 16.04
C GLN A 173 -7.99 9.03 15.84
N LEU A 174 -8.56 7.84 16.10
CA LEU A 174 -9.99 7.59 15.89
C LEU A 174 -10.92 8.41 16.82
N LYS A 175 -10.42 8.92 17.95
CA LYS A 175 -11.18 9.83 18.85
C LYS A 175 -11.58 11.15 18.18
N HIS A 176 -10.84 11.55 17.14
CA HIS A 176 -11.00 12.86 16.49
C HIS A 176 -11.72 12.77 15.14
N ASP A 177 -12.39 11.65 14.86
CA ASP A 177 -13.09 11.37 13.60
C ASP A 177 -12.27 11.75 12.34
N PRO A 178 -11.10 11.12 12.13
CA PRO A 178 -10.17 11.55 11.10
C PRO A 178 -10.64 11.12 9.71
N ASP A 179 -10.47 11.99 8.70
CA ASP A 179 -10.63 11.61 7.29
C ASP A 179 -9.62 10.53 6.86
N VAL A 180 -8.43 10.56 7.48
CA VAL A 180 -7.28 9.71 7.16
C VAL A 180 -6.53 9.35 8.43
N VAL A 181 -6.18 8.08 8.60
CA VAL A 181 -5.30 7.58 9.65
C VAL A 181 -3.87 7.47 9.13
N LYS A 182 -2.92 8.03 9.89
CA LYS A 182 -1.48 7.89 9.64
C LYS A 182 -0.90 6.67 10.35
N VAL A 183 -0.09 5.92 9.63
CA VAL A 183 0.57 4.69 10.11
C VAL A 183 2.08 4.83 9.96
N ASP A 184 2.78 4.98 11.07
CA ASP A 184 4.25 5.03 11.11
C ASP A 184 4.85 3.62 11.02
N LEU A 185 5.84 3.44 10.14
CA LEU A 185 6.45 2.17 9.79
C LEU A 185 7.98 2.25 9.84
N PRO A 186 8.68 1.19 10.30
CA PRO A 186 10.10 1.22 10.61
C PRO A 186 10.99 1.09 9.37
N GLY A 187 10.49 1.32 8.15
CA GLY A 187 11.25 1.07 6.92
C GLY A 187 11.24 -0.38 6.47
N ARG A 188 11.64 -0.61 5.21
CA ARG A 188 11.47 -1.89 4.50
C ARG A 188 12.79 -2.56 4.13
N LYS A 189 12.87 -3.89 4.27
CA LYS A 189 14.03 -4.72 3.88
C LYS A 189 15.33 -4.17 4.48
N LYS A 190 16.31 -3.81 3.64
CA LYS A 190 17.61 -3.26 4.06
C LYS A 190 17.49 -1.88 4.72
N GLN A 191 16.39 -1.17 4.50
CA GLN A 191 16.12 0.15 5.08
C GLN A 191 15.37 0.07 6.42
N ARG A 192 15.10 -1.14 6.92
CA ARG A 192 14.45 -1.32 8.22
C ARG A 192 15.31 -0.70 9.32
N ASN A 193 14.69 0.12 10.16
CA ASN A 193 15.28 0.93 11.22
C ASN A 193 16.34 1.95 10.75
N ILE A 194 16.41 2.21 9.45
CA ILE A 194 17.33 3.19 8.85
C ILE A 194 16.53 4.34 8.24
N SER A 195 15.52 4.02 7.43
CA SER A 195 14.66 4.99 6.78
C SER A 195 13.21 4.67 7.12
N PRO A 196 12.71 5.15 8.28
CA PRO A 196 11.30 5.02 8.62
C PRO A 196 10.45 5.83 7.62
N PHE A 197 9.23 5.37 7.39
CA PHE A 197 8.26 6.03 6.53
C PHE A 197 6.89 5.93 7.18
N TYR A 198 5.88 6.53 6.56
CA TYR A 198 4.51 6.32 6.97
C TYR A 198 3.63 6.04 5.76
N THR A 199 2.50 5.40 6.03
CA THR A 199 1.39 5.32 5.09
C THR A 199 0.14 5.97 5.66
N LEU A 200 -0.89 6.07 4.83
CA LEU A 200 -2.17 6.71 5.10
C LEU A 200 -3.29 5.77 4.64
N PHE A 201 -4.37 5.62 5.40
CA PHE A 201 -5.61 4.98 4.92
C PHE A 201 -6.84 5.79 5.37
N GLY A 202 -7.94 5.73 4.62
CA GLY A 202 -9.14 6.56 4.84
C GLY A 202 -10.44 5.79 4.64
N GLY A 203 -11.56 6.50 4.42
CA GLY A 203 -12.82 5.96 3.90
C GLY A 203 -13.22 4.55 4.41
N ASP A 204 -13.50 3.64 3.49
CA ASP A 204 -13.98 2.27 3.80
C ASP A 204 -13.06 1.50 4.76
N ALA A 205 -11.76 1.80 4.77
CA ALA A 205 -10.83 1.15 5.70
C ALA A 205 -11.06 1.61 7.15
N ILE A 206 -11.31 2.91 7.37
CA ILE A 206 -11.65 3.44 8.70
C ILE A 206 -12.98 2.86 9.17
N GLU A 207 -13.99 2.81 8.30
CA GLU A 207 -15.32 2.29 8.62
C GLU A 207 -15.27 0.81 8.98
N ALA A 208 -14.65 -0.02 8.14
CA ALA A 208 -14.51 -1.46 8.40
C ALA A 208 -13.72 -1.73 9.69
N LEU A 209 -12.73 -0.89 9.99
CA LEU A 209 -11.96 -0.98 11.21
C LEU A 209 -12.79 -0.60 12.44
N ARG A 210 -13.59 0.46 12.38
CA ARG A 210 -14.55 0.84 13.44
C ARG A 210 -15.54 -0.27 13.70
N ASP A 211 -16.11 -0.86 12.67
CA ASP A 211 -17.05 -1.97 12.81
C ASP A 211 -16.41 -3.19 13.45
N TYR A 212 -15.18 -3.53 13.04
CA TYR A 212 -14.42 -4.58 13.70
C TYR A 212 -14.19 -4.28 15.18
N LEU A 213 -13.75 -3.07 15.51
CA LEU A 213 -13.42 -2.66 16.88
C LEU A 213 -14.62 -2.76 17.85
N LYS A 214 -15.86 -2.60 17.37
CA LYS A 214 -17.08 -2.82 18.18
C LYS A 214 -17.19 -4.25 18.73
N THR A 215 -16.62 -5.22 18.02
CA THR A 215 -16.68 -6.66 18.35
C THR A 215 -15.31 -7.23 18.75
N ARG A 216 -14.27 -6.39 18.79
CA ARG A 216 -12.91 -6.81 19.10
C ARG A 216 -12.86 -7.27 20.57
N PRO A 217 -12.38 -8.51 20.85
CA PRO A 217 -12.17 -8.95 22.22
C PRO A 217 -11.18 -8.04 22.94
N ASP A 218 -11.42 -7.78 24.23
CA ASP A 218 -10.42 -7.10 25.05
C ASP A 218 -9.24 -8.03 25.29
N THR A 219 -8.03 -7.56 24.99
CA THR A 219 -6.81 -8.37 25.05
C THR A 219 -5.65 -7.52 25.52
N GLN A 220 -4.83 -8.11 26.39
CA GLN A 220 -3.61 -7.48 26.91
C GLN A 220 -2.50 -7.35 25.86
N ASN A 221 -2.64 -7.95 24.68
CA ASN A 221 -1.58 -8.01 23.67
C ASN A 221 -1.41 -6.72 22.85
N GLY A 222 -2.28 -5.72 23.03
CA GLY A 222 -2.18 -4.42 22.35
C GLY A 222 -2.28 -4.48 20.82
N ALA A 223 -2.74 -5.59 20.22
CA ALA A 223 -2.83 -5.73 18.77
C ALA A 223 -4.16 -5.21 18.22
N ILE A 224 -4.17 -4.63 17.03
CA ILE A 224 -5.35 -4.00 16.44
C ILE A 224 -6.39 -5.06 16.05
N ILE A 225 -6.00 -6.00 15.20
CA ILE A 225 -6.82 -7.06 14.60
C ILE A 225 -6.32 -8.42 15.06
N LEU A 226 -7.24 -9.20 15.61
CA LEU A 226 -7.03 -10.52 16.17
C LEU A 226 -7.65 -11.61 15.28
N ASN A 227 -7.05 -12.80 15.31
CA ASN A 227 -7.65 -14.00 14.74
C ASN A 227 -8.67 -14.63 15.71
N ALA A 228 -9.32 -15.71 15.28
CA ALA A 228 -10.33 -16.42 16.08
C ALA A 228 -9.81 -17.00 17.40
N TYR A 229 -8.48 -17.11 17.57
CA TYR A 229 -7.82 -17.59 18.78
C TYR A 229 -7.31 -16.44 19.67
N GLY A 230 -7.69 -15.19 19.40
CA GLY A 230 -7.26 -14.02 20.16
C GLY A 230 -5.78 -13.63 19.94
N LYS A 231 -5.11 -14.24 18.96
CA LYS A 231 -3.72 -13.91 18.60
C LYS A 231 -3.72 -12.80 17.53
N PRO A 232 -2.68 -11.93 17.49
CA PRO A 232 -2.55 -10.93 16.43
C PRO A 232 -2.59 -11.57 15.05
N LEU A 233 -3.30 -10.95 14.12
CA LEU A 233 -3.32 -11.38 12.73
C LEU A 233 -1.96 -11.14 12.06
N SER A 234 -1.32 -12.21 11.58
CA SER A 234 -0.03 -12.16 10.88
C SER A 234 -0.19 -12.07 9.36
N ALA A 235 0.88 -11.68 8.65
CA ALA A 235 0.93 -11.69 7.18
C ALA A 235 0.57 -13.07 6.60
N ASN A 236 1.00 -14.14 7.27
CA ASN A 236 0.70 -15.52 6.88
C ASN A 236 -0.79 -15.84 7.03
N ASN A 237 -1.44 -15.36 8.10
CA ASN A 237 -2.88 -15.55 8.29
C ASN A 237 -3.68 -14.87 7.18
N VAL A 238 -3.32 -13.61 6.88
CA VAL A 238 -3.88 -12.82 5.78
C VAL A 238 -3.73 -13.56 4.45
N GLN A 239 -2.52 -13.99 4.10
CA GLN A 239 -2.29 -14.70 2.84
C GLN A 239 -3.03 -16.05 2.76
N ALA A 240 -3.08 -16.81 3.86
CA ALA A 240 -3.78 -18.08 3.91
C ALA A 240 -5.30 -17.91 3.73
N TYR A 241 -5.88 -16.91 4.38
CA TYR A 241 -7.31 -16.60 4.25
C TYR A 241 -7.65 -16.12 2.84
N TRP A 242 -6.85 -15.22 2.26
CA TRP A 242 -7.01 -14.74 0.89
C TRP A 242 -7.02 -15.88 -0.12
N ARG A 243 -6.02 -16.78 -0.05
CA ARG A 243 -5.94 -17.97 -0.91
C ARG A 243 -7.16 -18.88 -0.77
N ARG A 244 -7.67 -19.06 0.45
CA ARG A 244 -8.88 -19.86 0.68
C ARG A 244 -10.10 -19.23 0.01
N LEU A 245 -10.24 -17.90 0.08
CA LEU A 245 -11.32 -17.18 -0.57
C LEU A 245 -11.25 -17.28 -2.09
N LEU A 246 -10.07 -17.06 -2.69
CA LEU A 246 -9.87 -17.23 -4.14
C LEU A 246 -10.35 -18.59 -4.64
N LYS A 247 -9.91 -19.67 -3.97
CA LYS A 247 -10.33 -21.05 -4.30
C LYS A 247 -11.82 -21.27 -4.11
N ARG A 248 -12.39 -20.75 -3.02
CA ARG A 248 -13.82 -20.89 -2.70
C ARG A 248 -14.71 -20.15 -3.71
N ARG A 249 -14.23 -19.03 -4.24
CA ARG A 249 -14.96 -18.20 -5.22
C ARG A 249 -14.72 -18.61 -6.67
N GLY A 250 -13.83 -19.58 -6.92
CA GLY A 250 -13.52 -20.05 -8.27
C GLY A 250 -12.68 -19.06 -9.09
N PHE A 251 -12.02 -18.09 -8.45
CA PHE A 251 -11.10 -17.18 -9.16
C PHE A 251 -9.77 -17.83 -9.52
N VAL A 252 -9.52 -19.00 -8.94
CA VAL A 252 -8.29 -19.75 -9.05
C VAL A 252 -8.63 -21.24 -8.99
N ASP A 253 -8.08 -21.99 -9.92
CA ASP A 253 -8.26 -23.44 -9.98
C ASP A 253 -7.63 -24.14 -8.78
N LYS A 254 -8.29 -25.22 -8.35
CA LYS A 254 -7.65 -26.18 -7.47
C LYS A 254 -6.52 -26.83 -8.28
N PRO A 255 -5.31 -26.97 -7.72
CA PRO A 255 -4.26 -27.67 -8.44
C PRO A 255 -4.74 -29.10 -8.72
N ASP A 256 -4.46 -29.60 -9.92
CA ASP A 256 -4.78 -30.98 -10.30
C ASP A 256 -4.05 -31.98 -9.39
N ASP A 257 -2.86 -31.61 -8.92
CA ASP A 257 -2.10 -32.33 -7.90
C ASP A 257 -2.01 -31.53 -6.58
N PRO A 258 -2.58 -32.02 -5.47
CA PRO A 258 -2.45 -31.41 -4.14
C PRO A 258 -1.00 -31.27 -3.65
N SER A 259 -0.06 -32.07 -4.20
CA SER A 259 1.37 -32.02 -3.89
C SER A 259 2.11 -30.88 -4.62
N ASP A 260 1.50 -30.29 -5.65
CA ASP A 260 2.01 -29.11 -6.34
C ASP A 260 1.80 -27.85 -5.49
N SER A 261 2.66 -27.71 -4.49
CA SER A 261 2.81 -26.51 -3.67
C SER A 261 3.38 -25.31 -4.45
N GLY A 262 3.81 -25.52 -5.70
CA GLY A 262 4.40 -24.53 -6.59
C GLY A 262 3.39 -23.73 -7.40
N ASN A 263 2.11 -24.09 -7.34
CA ASN A 263 1.08 -23.43 -8.13
C ASN A 263 0.90 -21.96 -7.69
N ARG A 264 1.56 -21.06 -8.43
CA ARG A 264 1.53 -19.62 -8.19
C ARG A 264 0.37 -19.02 -8.95
N TYR A 265 -0.62 -18.59 -8.19
CA TYR A 265 -1.76 -17.87 -8.70
C TYR A 265 -1.40 -16.39 -8.87
N ASN A 266 -1.73 -15.82 -10.01
CA ASN A 266 -1.49 -14.41 -10.37
C ASN A 266 -2.35 -13.42 -9.57
N LYS A 267 -3.06 -13.90 -8.54
CA LYS A 267 -4.00 -13.14 -7.70
C LYS A 267 -3.59 -13.14 -6.24
N SER A 268 -2.28 -13.09 -5.95
CA SER A 268 -1.80 -13.10 -4.56
C SER A 268 -2.31 -11.87 -3.79
N VAL A 269 -2.33 -11.91 -2.45
CA VAL A 269 -2.70 -10.72 -1.65
C VAL A 269 -1.75 -9.54 -1.90
N HIS A 270 -0.54 -9.79 -2.40
CA HIS A 270 0.38 -8.73 -2.80
C HIS A 270 -0.16 -7.89 -3.97
N GLU A 271 -0.99 -8.48 -4.82
CA GLU A 271 -1.59 -7.80 -5.96
C GLU A 271 -2.54 -6.67 -5.52
N LEU A 272 -3.07 -6.68 -4.29
CA LEU A 272 -3.82 -5.54 -3.75
C LEU A 272 -2.98 -4.24 -3.81
N ARG A 273 -1.67 -4.35 -3.67
CA ARG A 273 -0.74 -3.22 -3.73
C ARG A 273 -0.57 -2.69 -5.15
N ASP A 274 -0.53 -3.59 -6.12
CA ASP A 274 -0.43 -3.25 -7.54
C ASP A 274 -1.76 -2.66 -8.03
N VAL A 275 -2.88 -3.18 -7.53
CA VAL A 275 -4.21 -2.60 -7.73
C VAL A 275 -4.29 -1.21 -7.09
N PHE A 276 -3.84 -1.02 -5.84
CA PHE A 276 -3.76 0.31 -5.20
C PHE A 276 -2.99 1.30 -6.07
N ARG A 277 -1.79 0.92 -6.52
CA ARG A 277 -0.94 1.77 -7.35
C ARG A 277 -1.59 2.11 -8.68
N THR A 278 -2.33 1.16 -9.26
CA THR A 278 -3.10 1.34 -10.49
C THR A 278 -4.27 2.29 -10.28
N GLN A 279 -5.04 2.13 -9.20
CA GLN A 279 -6.16 3.01 -8.86
C GLN A 279 -5.68 4.43 -8.56
N TRP A 280 -4.55 4.58 -7.86
CA TRP A 280 -3.89 5.86 -7.64
C TRP A 280 -3.59 6.57 -8.96
N GLN A 281 -3.03 5.85 -9.93
CA GLN A 281 -2.69 6.40 -11.25
C GLN A 281 -3.94 6.80 -12.05
N LYS A 282 -5.05 6.08 -11.86
CA LYS A 282 -6.34 6.33 -12.52
C LYS A 282 -7.13 7.47 -11.87
N ALA A 283 -6.71 7.97 -10.70
CA ALA A 283 -7.45 8.99 -9.97
C ALA A 283 -7.58 10.29 -10.79
N PRO A 284 -8.78 10.88 -10.89
CA PRO A 284 -9.07 12.00 -11.78
C PRO A 284 -8.30 13.26 -11.40
N LYS A 285 -8.04 13.45 -10.10
CA LYS A 285 -7.30 14.60 -9.55
C LYS A 285 -5.77 14.46 -9.71
N ARG A 286 -5.29 13.42 -10.42
CA ARG A 286 -3.89 13.16 -10.79
C ARG A 286 -2.89 13.37 -9.64
N PRO A 287 -3.03 12.60 -8.55
CA PRO A 287 -2.11 12.66 -7.42
C PRO A 287 -0.68 12.27 -7.83
N SER A 288 0.31 12.79 -7.11
CA SER A 288 1.72 12.53 -7.35
C SER A 288 2.04 11.03 -7.28
N PRO A 289 2.62 10.44 -8.34
CA PRO A 289 3.07 9.05 -8.32
C PRO A 289 4.14 8.79 -7.25
N GLN A 290 4.98 9.78 -6.94
CA GLN A 290 6.02 9.66 -5.92
C GLN A 290 5.43 9.46 -4.53
N VAL A 291 4.25 10.04 -4.26
CA VAL A 291 3.54 9.82 -2.99
C VAL A 291 3.04 8.37 -2.91
N ALA A 292 2.49 7.81 -3.98
CA ALA A 292 2.10 6.39 -3.99
C ALA A 292 3.28 5.47 -3.66
N GLU A 293 4.44 5.68 -4.32
CA GLU A 293 5.66 4.92 -4.06
C GLU A 293 6.13 5.08 -2.60
N PHE A 294 6.09 6.30 -2.06
CA PHE A 294 6.45 6.58 -0.66
C PHE A 294 5.52 5.89 0.35
N LEU A 295 4.20 6.00 0.18
CA LEU A 295 3.22 5.32 1.05
C LEU A 295 3.36 3.80 0.98
N MET A 296 3.81 3.30 -0.18
CA MET A 296 4.18 1.92 -0.41
C MET A 296 5.56 1.55 0.19
N GLY A 297 6.30 2.46 0.81
CA GLY A 297 7.64 2.18 1.33
C GLY A 297 8.63 1.75 0.24
N HIS A 298 8.38 2.17 -1.00
CA HIS A 298 9.38 2.20 -2.05
C HIS A 298 10.25 3.44 -1.84
N GLY A 299 11.55 3.31 -2.15
CA GLY A 299 12.46 4.45 -2.02
C GLY A 299 11.99 5.62 -2.90
N SER A 300 12.25 6.85 -2.46
CA SER A 300 11.90 8.09 -3.18
C SER A 300 12.51 8.21 -4.59
N GLY A 301 13.40 7.29 -4.97
CA GLY A 301 14.25 7.40 -6.16
C GLY A 301 15.35 8.45 -6.02
N ASP A 302 15.35 9.21 -4.93
CA ASP A 302 16.33 10.24 -4.61
C ASP A 302 17.32 9.69 -3.59
N SER A 303 18.42 9.13 -4.08
CA SER A 303 19.48 8.58 -3.23
C SER A 303 20.13 9.62 -2.31
N ASN A 304 19.94 10.92 -2.60
CA ASN A 304 20.54 12.03 -1.88
C ASN A 304 19.56 12.72 -0.91
N GLU A 305 18.30 12.27 -0.85
CA GLU A 305 17.25 12.80 0.03
C GLU A 305 17.04 14.33 -0.06
N TYR A 306 17.30 14.93 -1.22
CA TYR A 306 17.03 16.35 -1.45
C TYR A 306 15.53 16.64 -1.40
N ASN A 307 14.72 15.75 -1.96
CA ASN A 307 13.27 15.87 -1.97
C ASN A 307 12.67 15.38 -0.64
N LYS A 308 12.46 16.32 0.28
CA LYS A 308 11.92 16.08 1.62
C LYS A 308 10.40 16.18 1.70
N PHE A 309 9.68 15.98 0.59
CA PHE A 309 8.22 16.11 0.54
C PHE A 309 7.50 15.30 1.62
N ALA A 310 8.04 14.13 1.99
CA ALA A 310 7.46 13.26 3.02
C ALA A 310 7.37 13.94 4.40
N ARG A 311 8.16 14.98 4.66
CA ARG A 311 8.10 15.76 5.91
C ARG A 311 6.87 16.66 6.00
N ASP A 312 6.29 17.05 4.85
CA ASP A 312 5.03 17.78 4.80
C ASP A 312 3.86 16.79 4.78
N VAL A 313 3.48 16.32 5.97
CA VAL A 313 2.39 15.35 6.15
C VAL A 313 1.06 15.88 5.58
N LYS A 314 0.80 17.19 5.68
CA LYS A 314 -0.43 17.79 5.17
C LYS A 314 -0.49 17.73 3.65
N TRP A 315 0.63 18.03 2.99
CA TRP A 315 0.72 17.90 1.53
C TRP A 315 0.55 16.44 1.08
N VAL A 316 1.23 15.49 1.75
CA VAL A 316 1.08 14.05 1.46
C VAL A 316 -0.36 13.58 1.67
N GLN A 317 -1.03 14.04 2.72
CA GLN A 317 -2.44 13.77 2.96
C GLN A 317 -3.33 14.37 1.87
N GLY A 318 -3.03 15.58 1.39
CA GLY A 318 -3.73 16.19 0.25
C GLY A 318 -3.60 15.35 -1.02
N GLU A 319 -2.41 14.83 -1.31
CA GLU A 319 -2.19 13.91 -2.44
C GLU A 319 -2.94 12.57 -2.25
N TYR A 320 -2.99 12.05 -1.03
CA TYR A 320 -3.77 10.86 -0.71
C TYR A 320 -5.28 11.08 -0.92
N LEU A 321 -5.82 12.21 -0.45
CA LEU A 321 -7.24 12.54 -0.61
C LEU A 321 -7.66 12.71 -2.07
N LYS A 322 -6.74 13.12 -2.96
CA LYS A 322 -6.97 13.12 -4.41
C LYS A 322 -7.16 11.71 -4.97
N ALA A 323 -6.50 10.72 -4.39
CA ALA A 323 -6.59 9.31 -4.80
C ALA A 323 -7.76 8.56 -4.15
N LEU A 324 -8.14 8.94 -2.94
CA LEU A 324 -9.14 8.27 -2.09
C LEU A 324 -10.44 7.87 -2.84
N PRO A 325 -11.06 8.72 -3.67
CA PRO A 325 -12.11 8.34 -4.62
C PRO A 325 -11.98 6.97 -5.30
N MET A 326 -10.80 6.64 -5.81
CA MET A 326 -10.55 5.37 -6.53
C MET A 326 -10.17 4.22 -5.59
N LEU A 327 -9.94 4.52 -4.31
CA LEU A 327 -9.58 3.56 -3.26
C LEU A 327 -10.79 3.11 -2.43
N GLN A 328 -11.92 3.81 -2.52
CA GLN A 328 -13.19 3.43 -1.90
C GLN A 328 -13.93 2.42 -2.78
N ILE A 329 -13.57 1.14 -2.63
CA ILE A 329 -14.08 0.06 -3.49
C ILE A 329 -15.38 -0.56 -2.95
N MET A 330 -15.69 -0.35 -1.68
CA MET A 330 -16.89 -0.90 -1.03
C MET A 330 -18.05 0.08 -1.15
N SER A 331 -17.76 1.37 -0.97
CA SER A 331 -18.72 2.46 -1.07
C SER A 331 -18.88 2.88 -2.54
N GLU A 332 -19.70 2.15 -3.29
CA GLU A 332 -20.19 2.65 -4.59
C GLU A 332 -21.22 3.75 -4.33
N GLY A 333 -20.91 5.00 -4.68
CA GLY A 333 -21.94 6.05 -4.67
C GLY A 333 -21.44 7.48 -4.70
N ASP A 334 -20.31 7.80 -4.06
CA ASP A 334 -19.74 9.15 -4.18
C ASP A 334 -18.24 9.10 -3.90
N PRO A 335 -17.39 9.36 -4.90
CA PRO A 335 -15.98 9.57 -4.63
C PRO A 335 -15.85 10.78 -3.70
N PHE A 336 -15.17 10.62 -2.55
CA PHE A 336 -14.93 11.69 -1.58
C PHE A 336 -14.61 13.03 -2.29
N GLY A 337 -15.55 13.98 -2.24
CA GLY A 337 -15.41 15.30 -2.86
C GLY A 337 -15.56 15.37 -4.39
N GLN A 338 -16.40 14.52 -5.00
CA GLN A 338 -17.07 14.81 -6.27
C GLN A 338 -18.57 14.82 -5.99
N VAL A 339 -19.14 16.01 -5.89
CA VAL A 339 -20.60 16.22 -5.88
C VAL A 339 -21.14 15.66 -7.21
N ASP A 340 -22.18 14.83 -7.17
CA ASP A 340 -22.87 14.32 -8.37
C ASP A 340 -23.13 15.51 -9.32
N ARG A 341 -22.85 15.38 -10.62
CA ARG A 341 -23.16 16.45 -11.58
C ARG A 341 -24.63 16.85 -11.50
N ALA A 342 -25.52 15.90 -11.25
CA ALA A 342 -26.94 16.19 -11.06
C ALA A 342 -27.18 17.02 -9.79
N GLU A 343 -26.46 16.77 -8.71
CA GLU A 343 -26.53 17.55 -7.48
C GLU A 343 -25.88 18.95 -7.64
N VAL A 344 -24.75 19.06 -8.35
CA VAL A 344 -24.14 20.34 -8.72
C VAL A 344 -25.11 21.19 -9.54
N ASP A 345 -25.78 20.60 -10.52
CA ASP A 345 -26.73 21.31 -11.37
C ASP A 345 -27.99 21.70 -10.58
N GLN A 346 -28.46 20.86 -9.65
CA GLN A 346 -29.54 21.23 -8.72
C GLN A 346 -29.14 22.36 -7.76
N LEU A 347 -27.93 22.33 -7.21
CA LEU A 347 -27.41 23.37 -6.31
C LEU A 347 -27.19 24.69 -7.05
N LYS A 348 -26.68 24.65 -8.29
CA LYS A 348 -26.58 25.83 -9.15
C LYS A 348 -27.95 26.43 -9.42
N LYS A 349 -28.94 25.60 -9.78
CA LYS A 349 -30.31 26.07 -10.00
C LYS A 349 -30.92 26.70 -8.75
N LYS A 350 -30.73 26.09 -7.57
CA LYS A 350 -31.16 26.69 -6.28
C LYS A 350 -30.45 28.02 -6.00
N THR A 351 -29.17 28.12 -6.31
CA THR A 351 -28.38 29.35 -6.12
C THR A 351 -28.87 30.46 -7.05
N GLU A 352 -29.17 30.15 -8.31
CA GLU A 352 -29.78 31.09 -9.26
C GLU A 352 -31.17 31.53 -8.83
N GLU A 353 -32.02 30.62 -8.35
CA GLU A 353 -33.35 30.93 -7.81
C GLU A 353 -33.26 31.84 -6.58
N GLN A 354 -32.33 31.57 -5.66
CA GLN A 354 -32.10 32.40 -4.48
C GLN A 354 -31.57 33.79 -4.84
N ASN A 355 -30.61 33.88 -5.77
CA ASN A 355 -30.08 35.16 -6.24
C ASN A 355 -31.18 35.99 -6.93
N GLY A 356 -32.04 35.37 -7.72
CA GLY A 356 -33.20 36.06 -8.30
C GLY A 356 -34.24 36.52 -7.26
N LEU A 357 -34.35 35.83 -6.13
CA LEU A 357 -35.18 36.26 -5.00
C LEU A 357 -34.57 37.47 -4.27
N ILE A 358 -33.26 37.45 -4.07
CA ILE A 358 -32.50 38.56 -3.47
C ILE A 358 -32.68 39.82 -4.31
N GLU A 359 -32.50 39.74 -5.63
CA GLU A 359 -32.65 40.89 -6.54
C GLU A 359 -34.08 41.49 -6.49
N LYS A 360 -35.12 40.65 -6.40
CA LYS A 360 -36.50 41.09 -6.24
C LYS A 360 -36.74 41.77 -4.89
N LEU A 361 -36.15 41.25 -3.81
CA LEU A 361 -36.26 41.84 -2.48
C LEU A 361 -35.54 43.19 -2.42
N GLU A 362 -34.35 43.29 -3.01
CA GLU A 362 -33.61 44.56 -3.12
C GLU A 362 -34.41 45.62 -3.88
N THR A 363 -35.02 45.23 -5.01
CA THR A 363 -35.90 46.13 -5.78
C THR A 363 -37.11 46.59 -4.94
N ARG A 364 -37.73 45.68 -4.18
CA ARG A 364 -38.87 46.02 -3.31
C ARG A 364 -38.46 46.94 -2.17
N ILE A 365 -37.29 46.72 -1.57
CA ILE A 365 -36.74 47.60 -0.53
C ILE A 365 -36.53 49.00 -1.09
N GLN A 366 -35.91 49.14 -2.26
CA GLN A 366 -35.72 50.46 -2.90
C GLN A 366 -37.05 51.16 -3.19
N LEU A 367 -38.06 50.42 -3.65
CA LEU A 367 -39.38 50.96 -3.91
C LEU A 367 -40.07 51.44 -2.61
N LEU A 368 -39.99 50.64 -1.54
CA LEU A 368 -40.52 51.01 -0.22
C LEU A 368 -39.78 52.22 0.38
N GLU A 369 -38.47 52.31 0.18
CA GLU A 369 -37.70 53.48 0.60
C GLU A 369 -38.10 54.75 -0.15
N ARG A 370 -38.41 54.62 -1.44
CA ARG A 370 -38.94 55.72 -2.24
C ARG A 370 -40.35 56.11 -1.80
N GLU A 371 -41.25 55.15 -1.64
CA GLU A 371 -42.61 55.38 -1.11
C GLU A 371 -42.54 56.04 0.28
N LYS A 372 -41.60 55.62 1.13
CA LYS A 372 -41.36 56.23 2.45
C LYS A 372 -40.90 57.69 2.36
N ARG A 373 -40.12 58.06 1.33
CA ARG A 373 -39.71 59.46 1.09
C ARG A 373 -40.83 60.30 0.49
N GLU A 374 -41.70 59.68 -0.31
CA GLU A 374 -42.85 60.34 -0.96
C GLU A 374 -44.08 60.44 -0.04
N LEU A 375 -44.12 59.66 1.05
CA LEU A 375 -45.10 59.85 2.12
C LEU A 375 -44.96 61.28 2.69
N PRO A 376 -46.03 62.08 2.72
CA PRO A 376 -45.99 63.37 3.40
C PRO A 376 -45.59 63.13 4.86
N PRO A 377 -44.91 64.08 5.52
CA PRO A 377 -44.58 63.95 6.93
C PRO A 377 -45.89 63.92 7.72
N THR A 378 -46.44 62.72 7.90
CA THR A 378 -47.68 62.48 8.63
C THR A 378 -47.49 62.77 10.11
N LEU A 379 -46.27 62.64 10.64
CA LEU A 379 -45.95 63.06 12.00
C LEU A 379 -46.02 64.57 12.17
N ASP A 380 -45.37 65.35 11.30
CA ASP A 380 -45.40 66.82 11.40
C ASP A 380 -46.80 67.40 11.11
N SER A 381 -47.55 66.77 10.21
CA SER A 381 -48.94 67.17 9.92
C SER A 381 -49.94 66.73 11.01
N ILE A 382 -49.72 65.60 11.69
CA ILE A 382 -50.52 65.21 12.86
C ILE A 382 -50.20 66.09 14.06
N GLU A 383 -48.93 66.42 14.34
CA GLU A 383 -48.55 67.34 15.40
C GLU A 383 -49.14 68.74 15.17
N ALA A 384 -49.07 69.26 13.94
CA ALA A 384 -49.70 70.53 13.59
C ALA A 384 -51.24 70.52 13.76
N ILE A 385 -51.90 69.40 13.49
CA ILE A 385 -53.35 69.25 13.71
C ILE A 385 -53.67 69.16 15.21
N VAL A 386 -52.86 68.43 15.99
CA VAL A 386 -53.01 68.32 17.45
C VAL A 386 -52.81 69.67 18.13
N ASP A 387 -51.78 70.42 17.76
CA ASP A 387 -51.52 71.76 18.29
C ASP A 387 -52.65 72.74 17.97
N LYS A 388 -53.20 72.65 16.74
CA LYS A 388 -54.35 73.46 16.34
C LYS A 388 -55.61 73.12 17.16
N LEU A 389 -55.90 71.84 17.37
CA LEU A 389 -57.04 71.39 18.17
C LEU A 389 -56.88 71.77 19.66
N LEU A 390 -55.67 71.69 20.20
CA LEU A 390 -55.38 72.14 21.57
C LEU A 390 -55.57 73.66 21.74
N ALA A 391 -55.11 74.44 20.75
CA ALA A 391 -55.30 75.89 20.74
C ALA A 391 -56.76 76.32 20.63
N GLU A 392 -57.57 75.63 19.81
CA GLU A 392 -59.02 75.87 19.69
C GLU A 392 -59.76 75.52 20.99
N ARG A 393 -59.40 74.41 21.64
CA ARG A 393 -59.98 74.00 22.92
C ARG A 393 -59.66 74.99 24.05
N LEU A 394 -58.43 75.52 24.09
CA LEU A 394 -58.03 76.56 25.05
C LEU A 394 -58.79 77.88 24.87
N LYS A 395 -59.16 78.23 23.63
CA LYS A 395 -60.01 79.40 23.35
C LYS A 395 -61.44 79.20 23.82
N GLN A 396 -62.00 77.99 23.71
CA GLN A 396 -63.36 77.70 24.16
C GLN A 396 -63.50 77.68 25.70
N THR A 397 -62.43 77.40 26.44
CA THR A 397 -62.45 77.42 27.93
C THR A 397 -62.23 78.81 28.55
N LYS A 398 -61.96 79.84 27.74
CA LYS A 398 -61.73 81.24 28.21
C LYS A 398 -62.86 82.21 27.85
N SER A 399 -63.91 81.72 27.18
CA SER A 399 -65.22 82.37 27.05
C SER A 399 -66.18 81.76 28.06
#